data_AF-A0A5E7EBY6-F1
#
_entry.id   AF-A0A5E7EBY6-F1
#
_cell.length_a   1.000
_cell.length_b   1.000
_cell.length_c   1.000
_cell.angle_alpha   90.00
_cell.angle_beta   90.00
_cell.angle_gamma   90.00
#
_symmetry.space_group_name_H-M   'P 1'
#
loop_
_entity.id
_entity.type
_entity.pdbx_description
1 polymer ?
#
loop_
_entity_poly.entity_id
_entity_poly.type
_entity_poly.pdbx_seq_one_letter_code
_entity_poly.pdbx_strand_id
1 'polypeptide(L)'
;MNRLLAGSISLLLSPPALAAPSDAFTQRDVMQCGGVEVVLVSSCRSVTVDGAQTHVIPVCSDQTINIGSKVVRRDISKVSQLTSDGATTKMLSNVVVAMDCVEGTKGSLVSIGGYGGCGACAEWHGYYSTAGRLEQYSFDNNQRSFGSKGSREELIKAYGVTKRQLMSESPAVKRIVYGQP
;
A
#
# COMPACT_ATOMS: atom_id res chain seq x y z
N MET A 1 -69.96 -11.80 -10.14
CA MET A 1 -68.67 -11.88 -10.88
C MET A 1 -67.89 -10.62 -10.62
N ASN A 2 -66.77 -10.69 -9.90
CA ASN A 2 -65.51 -10.02 -10.23
C ASN A 2 -64.48 -10.26 -9.12
N ARG A 3 -63.46 -11.06 -9.47
CA ARG A 3 -62.20 -11.20 -8.73
C ARG A 3 -61.31 -10.02 -9.09
N LEU A 4 -60.71 -9.37 -8.10
CA LEU A 4 -59.55 -8.51 -8.31
C LEU A 4 -58.44 -8.98 -7.36
N LEU A 5 -57.51 -9.74 -7.94
CA LEU A 5 -56.24 -10.10 -7.35
C LEU A 5 -55.31 -8.88 -7.49
N ALA A 6 -55.02 -8.21 -6.38
CA ALA A 6 -53.95 -7.21 -6.33
C ALA A 6 -52.61 -7.94 -6.13
N GLY A 7 -51.88 -8.17 -7.22
CA GLY A 7 -50.51 -8.66 -7.18
C GLY A 7 -49.54 -7.51 -6.98
N SER A 8 -48.90 -7.45 -5.81
CA SER A 8 -47.81 -6.52 -5.52
C SER A 8 -46.56 -6.91 -6.32
N ILE A 9 -46.20 -6.10 -7.32
CA ILE A 9 -44.93 -6.22 -8.05
C ILE A 9 -43.84 -5.59 -7.18
N SER A 10 -43.08 -6.41 -6.46
CA SER A 10 -41.85 -5.98 -5.80
C SER A 10 -40.76 -5.78 -6.85
N LEU A 11 -40.57 -4.54 -7.30
CA LEU A 11 -39.41 -4.13 -8.09
C LEU A 11 -38.17 -4.19 -7.20
N LEU A 12 -37.39 -5.27 -7.35
CA LEU A 12 -36.03 -5.36 -6.84
C LEU A 12 -35.16 -4.36 -7.62
N LEU A 13 -35.05 -3.14 -7.11
CA LEU A 13 -34.04 -2.17 -7.56
C LEU A 13 -32.66 -2.67 -7.11
N SER A 14 -31.95 -3.37 -8.00
CA SER A 14 -30.52 -3.57 -7.86
C SER A 14 -29.82 -2.21 -7.99
N PRO A 15 -28.91 -1.85 -7.07
CA PRO A 15 -28.10 -0.65 -7.24
C PRO A 15 -27.24 -0.80 -8.51
N PRO A 16 -27.02 0.30 -9.27
CA PRO A 16 -26.17 0.25 -10.45
C PRO A 16 -24.76 -0.16 -10.04
N ALA A 17 -24.26 -1.24 -10.64
CA ALA A 17 -22.86 -1.62 -10.53
C ALA A 17 -22.03 -0.56 -11.27
N LEU A 18 -21.28 0.27 -10.54
CA LEU A 18 -20.29 1.17 -11.12
C LEU A 18 -19.21 0.30 -11.79
N ALA A 19 -19.16 0.33 -13.12
CA ALA A 19 -18.10 -0.34 -13.87
C ALA A 19 -16.74 0.24 -13.46
N ALA A 20 -15.75 -0.64 -13.29
CA ALA A 20 -14.39 -0.20 -13.07
C ALA A 20 -13.92 0.64 -14.28
N PRO A 21 -13.08 1.67 -14.07
CA PRO A 21 -12.47 2.41 -15.17
C PRO A 21 -11.76 1.47 -16.15
N SER A 22 -11.82 1.75 -17.45
CA SER A 22 -11.22 0.90 -18.49
C SER A 22 -9.69 0.79 -18.39
N ASP A 23 -9.07 1.72 -17.68
CA ASP A 23 -7.63 1.81 -17.41
C ASP A 23 -7.23 1.24 -16.04
N ALA A 24 -8.16 0.62 -15.31
CA ALA A 24 -7.87 -0.02 -14.05
C ALA A 24 -7.05 -1.30 -14.24
N PHE A 25 -6.01 -1.49 -13.42
CA PHE A 25 -5.19 -2.68 -13.41
C PHE A 25 -4.81 -3.11 -11.99
N THR A 26 -4.48 -4.39 -11.84
CA THR A 26 -3.90 -4.93 -10.60
C THR A 26 -2.44 -5.26 -10.84
N GLN A 27 -1.57 -4.67 -10.03
CA GLN A 27 -0.15 -4.97 -10.02
C GLN A 27 0.18 -5.94 -8.90
N ARG A 28 1.01 -6.94 -9.22
CA ARG A 28 1.49 -7.95 -8.27
C ARG A 28 3.02 -7.97 -8.25
N ASP A 29 3.59 -7.59 -7.12
CA ASP A 29 5.03 -7.59 -6.87
C ASP A 29 5.37 -8.64 -5.83
N VAL A 30 6.36 -9.48 -6.14
CA VAL A 30 6.76 -10.61 -5.28
C VAL A 30 8.23 -10.49 -4.88
N MET A 31 8.52 -10.85 -3.63
CA MET A 31 9.86 -11.16 -3.15
C MET A 31 9.83 -12.33 -2.15
N GLN A 32 10.99 -12.88 -1.83
CA GLN A 32 11.15 -13.90 -0.79
C GLN A 32 11.82 -13.27 0.44
N CYS A 33 11.41 -13.69 1.64
CA CYS A 33 12.08 -13.26 2.86
C CYS A 33 12.00 -14.32 3.96
N GLY A 34 13.14 -14.79 4.47
CA GLY A 34 13.18 -15.76 5.55
C GLY A 34 12.36 -17.03 5.28
N GLY A 35 12.32 -17.48 4.03
CA GLY A 35 11.56 -18.66 3.59
C GLY A 35 10.07 -18.45 3.35
N VAL A 36 9.55 -17.21 3.43
CA VAL A 36 8.15 -16.90 3.07
C VAL A 36 8.05 -16.01 1.84
N GLU A 37 7.00 -16.24 1.04
CA GLU A 37 6.63 -15.35 -0.05
C GLU A 37 5.99 -14.07 0.51
N VAL A 38 6.46 -12.92 0.02
CA VAL A 38 5.87 -11.61 0.26
C VAL A 38 5.31 -11.07 -1.03
N VAL A 39 4.03 -10.71 -1.04
CA VAL A 39 3.31 -10.24 -2.22
C VAL A 39 2.67 -8.89 -1.94
N LEU A 40 3.10 -7.86 -2.64
CA LEU A 40 2.37 -6.60 -2.74
C LEU A 40 1.36 -6.70 -3.89
N VAL A 41 0.10 -6.44 -3.59
CA VAL A 41 -0.98 -6.32 -4.57
C VAL A 41 -1.48 -4.88 -4.52
N SER A 42 -1.43 -4.19 -5.66
CA SER A 42 -1.87 -2.80 -5.79
C SER A 42 -2.96 -2.69 -6.84
N SER A 43 -4.08 -2.07 -6.49
CA SER A 43 -5.18 -1.77 -7.42
C SER A 43 -5.06 -0.33 -7.90
N CYS A 44 -4.63 -0.15 -9.15
CA CYS A 44 -4.24 1.15 -9.69
C CYS A 44 -4.91 1.45 -11.03
N ARG A 45 -4.69 2.66 -11.51
CA ARG A 45 -5.10 3.17 -12.81
C ARG A 45 -3.87 3.56 -13.62
N SER A 46 -3.92 3.43 -14.95
CA SER A 46 -2.79 3.78 -15.82
C SER A 46 -2.70 5.27 -16.15
N VAL A 47 -3.65 6.08 -15.66
CA VAL A 47 -3.55 7.54 -15.73
C VAL A 47 -2.55 8.07 -14.70
N THR A 48 -2.02 9.27 -14.97
CA THR A 48 -1.10 9.98 -14.07
C THR A 48 -1.83 11.08 -13.32
N VAL A 49 -1.28 11.46 -12.17
CA VAL A 49 -1.68 12.69 -11.49
C VAL A 49 -1.17 13.89 -12.30
N ASP A 50 -2.02 14.90 -12.49
CA ASP A 50 -1.63 16.14 -13.16
C ASP A 50 -0.44 16.81 -12.44
N GLY A 51 0.53 17.33 -13.20
CA GLY A 51 1.79 17.83 -12.67
C GLY A 51 1.69 19.06 -11.76
N ALA A 52 0.56 19.78 -11.78
CA ALA A 52 0.31 20.90 -10.87
C ALA A 52 -0.20 20.45 -9.48
N GLN A 53 -0.51 19.16 -9.32
CA GLN A 53 -0.99 18.61 -8.06
C GLN A 53 0.13 18.33 -7.06
N THR A 54 -0.24 18.20 -5.79
CA THR A 54 0.74 18.01 -4.70
C THR A 54 1.25 16.58 -4.57
N HIS A 55 0.40 15.57 -4.79
CA HIS A 55 0.78 14.15 -4.60
C HIS A 55 1.00 13.49 -5.96
N VAL A 56 2.12 13.79 -6.61
CA VAL A 56 2.47 13.20 -7.90
C VAL A 56 3.00 11.78 -7.67
N ILE A 57 2.07 10.84 -7.45
CA ILE A 57 2.33 9.40 -7.24
C ILE A 57 1.41 8.57 -8.14
N PRO A 58 1.70 7.26 -8.33
CA PRO A 58 0.80 6.33 -8.98
C PRO A 58 -0.64 6.40 -8.45
N VAL A 59 -1.62 6.40 -9.37
CA VAL A 59 -3.05 6.50 -9.04
C VAL A 59 -3.55 5.14 -8.56
N CYS A 60 -3.24 4.82 -7.31
CA CYS A 60 -3.66 3.58 -6.66
C CYS A 60 -4.80 3.83 -5.67
N SER A 61 -5.80 2.97 -5.67
CA SER A 61 -6.97 3.06 -4.80
C SER A 61 -6.87 2.18 -3.55
N ASP A 62 -6.03 1.14 -3.61
CA ASP A 62 -5.84 0.17 -2.54
C ASP A 62 -4.52 -0.60 -2.69
N GLN A 63 -3.96 -1.03 -1.56
CA GLN A 63 -2.77 -1.87 -1.48
C GLN A 63 -2.87 -2.89 -0.34
N THR A 64 -2.51 -4.14 -0.63
CA THR A 64 -2.33 -5.19 0.37
C THR A 64 -0.95 -5.81 0.27
N ILE A 65 -0.41 -6.20 1.41
CA ILE A 65 0.86 -6.92 1.51
C ILE A 65 0.57 -8.28 2.13
N ASN A 66 0.75 -9.35 1.38
CA ASN A 66 0.61 -10.71 1.86
C ASN A 66 1.99 -11.19 2.32
N ILE A 67 2.11 -11.60 3.58
CA ILE A 67 3.34 -12.12 4.17
C ILE A 67 3.03 -13.52 4.68
N GLY A 68 3.48 -14.54 3.95
CA GLY A 68 3.05 -15.92 4.21
C GLY A 68 1.51 -16.04 4.12
N SER A 69 0.87 -16.51 5.19
CA SER A 69 -0.59 -16.66 5.26
C SER A 69 -1.35 -15.39 5.67
N LYS A 70 -0.64 -14.29 6.01
CA LYS A 70 -1.27 -13.10 6.55
C LYS A 70 -1.37 -11.98 5.53
N VAL A 71 -2.58 -11.45 5.36
CA VAL A 71 -2.84 -10.23 4.58
C VAL A 71 -2.76 -9.02 5.50
N VAL A 72 -1.89 -8.08 5.15
CA VAL A 72 -1.72 -6.80 5.84
C VAL A 72 -2.25 -5.69 4.94
N ARG A 73 -3.06 -4.80 5.51
CA ARG A 73 -3.46 -3.55 4.88
C ARG A 73 -3.05 -2.40 5.79
N ARG A 74 -2.32 -1.43 5.23
CA ARG A 74 -1.92 -0.22 5.95
C ARG A 74 -3.13 0.72 6.05
N ASP A 75 -3.25 1.41 7.18
CA ASP A 75 -4.19 2.52 7.28
C ASP A 75 -3.59 3.74 6.58
N ILE A 76 -4.08 4.04 5.38
CA ILE A 76 -3.57 5.10 4.51
C ILE A 76 -4.74 6.01 4.15
N SER A 77 -4.57 7.31 4.37
CA SER A 77 -5.57 8.30 3.97
C SER A 77 -5.72 8.35 2.45
N LYS A 78 -6.86 8.86 1.99
CA LYS A 78 -7.09 9.09 0.56
C LYS A 78 -7.16 10.58 0.26
N VAL A 79 -6.64 10.96 -0.89
CA VAL A 79 -6.68 12.31 -1.45
C VAL A 79 -7.38 12.29 -2.80
N SER A 80 -8.01 13.38 -3.18
CA SER A 80 -8.58 13.57 -4.51
C SER A 80 -7.62 14.41 -5.33
N GLN A 81 -7.22 13.91 -6.49
CA GLN A 81 -6.30 14.60 -7.41
C GLN A 81 -6.90 14.64 -8.83
N LEU A 82 -6.62 15.71 -9.56
CA LEU A 82 -6.88 15.75 -11.00
C LEU A 82 -5.92 14.77 -11.70
N THR A 83 -6.46 13.92 -12.56
CA THR A 83 -5.70 12.95 -13.36
C THR A 83 -5.61 13.39 -14.82
N SER A 84 -4.67 12.80 -15.58
CA SER A 84 -4.39 13.16 -16.97
C SER A 84 -5.56 12.95 -17.94
N ASP A 85 -6.57 12.16 -17.54
CA ASP A 85 -7.85 11.99 -18.24
C ASP A 85 -8.86 13.12 -17.94
N GLY A 86 -8.48 14.13 -17.15
CA GLY A 86 -9.33 15.24 -16.73
C GLY A 86 -10.28 14.90 -15.58
N ALA A 87 -10.26 13.68 -15.05
CA ALA A 87 -11.11 13.27 -13.94
C ALA A 87 -10.50 13.66 -12.59
N THR A 88 -11.34 13.90 -11.58
CA THR A 88 -10.88 13.96 -10.18
C THR A 88 -10.98 12.57 -9.58
N THR A 89 -9.83 11.95 -9.29
CA THR A 89 -9.75 10.58 -8.78
C THR A 89 -9.39 10.55 -7.30
N LYS A 90 -10.16 9.79 -6.49
CA LYS A 90 -9.85 9.53 -5.08
C LYS A 90 -8.85 8.37 -4.98
N MET A 91 -7.63 8.65 -4.57
CA MET A 91 -6.49 7.74 -4.53
C MET A 91 -5.82 7.73 -3.16
N LEU A 92 -4.94 6.76 -2.90
CA LEU A 92 -4.11 6.71 -1.70
C LEU A 92 -3.18 7.94 -1.65
N SER A 93 -2.93 8.46 -0.45
CA SER A 93 -1.99 9.56 -0.22
C SER A 93 -0.53 9.12 -0.14
N ASN A 94 -0.29 7.81 -0.04
CA ASN A 94 1.02 7.19 0.04
C ASN A 94 0.95 5.81 -0.64
N VAL A 95 1.95 5.46 -1.45
CA VAL A 95 2.05 4.15 -2.11
C VAL A 95 3.35 3.46 -1.74
N VAL A 96 3.36 2.13 -1.68
CA VAL A 96 4.59 1.35 -1.48
C VAL A 96 5.53 1.53 -2.67
N VAL A 97 6.77 1.94 -2.44
CA VAL A 97 7.78 2.14 -3.49
C VAL A 97 8.98 1.20 -3.34
N ALA A 98 9.11 0.54 -2.20
CA ALA A 98 10.15 -0.43 -1.94
C ALA A 98 9.67 -1.55 -1.02
N MET A 99 10.12 -2.76 -1.30
CA MET A 99 10.08 -3.89 -0.39
C MET A 99 11.47 -4.49 -0.26
N ASP A 100 11.85 -4.95 0.92
CA ASP A 100 13.16 -5.55 1.14
C ASP A 100 13.09 -6.65 2.20
N CYS A 101 14.02 -7.61 2.12
CA CYS A 101 14.23 -8.60 3.16
C CYS A 101 15.49 -8.26 3.95
N VAL A 102 15.31 -7.91 5.22
CA VAL A 102 16.41 -7.62 6.13
C VAL A 102 16.75 -8.88 6.92
N GLU A 103 17.86 -9.52 6.57
CA GLU A 103 18.32 -10.75 7.21
C GLU A 103 19.10 -10.45 8.49
N GLY A 104 18.57 -10.90 9.63
CA GLY A 104 19.25 -10.86 10.91
C GLY A 104 19.72 -12.24 11.35
N THR A 105 20.59 -12.27 12.36
CA THR A 105 21.16 -13.52 12.89
C THR A 105 20.16 -14.40 13.63
N LYS A 106 18.99 -13.88 14.02
CA LYS A 106 17.93 -14.60 14.74
C LYS A 106 16.63 -14.72 13.96
N GLY A 107 16.55 -14.09 12.78
CA GLY A 107 15.38 -14.11 11.92
C GLY A 107 15.39 -12.96 10.92
N SER A 108 14.51 -13.05 9.94
CA SER A 108 14.37 -12.04 8.88
C SER A 108 13.20 -11.10 9.15
N LEU A 109 13.32 -9.87 8.65
CA LEU A 109 12.27 -8.85 8.65
C LEU A 109 11.91 -8.47 7.22
N VAL A 110 10.62 -8.30 6.98
CA VAL A 110 10.10 -7.70 5.75
C VAL A 110 10.05 -6.19 5.96
N SER A 111 10.88 -5.45 5.23
CA SER A 111 10.87 -3.99 5.21
C SER A 111 10.01 -3.48 4.05
N ILE A 112 9.18 -2.48 4.32
CA ILE A 112 8.27 -1.86 3.36
C ILE A 112 8.43 -0.34 3.46
N GLY A 113 8.77 0.30 2.34
CA GLY A 113 8.89 1.74 2.23
C GLY A 113 7.79 2.32 1.35
N GLY A 114 7.17 3.42 1.78
CA GLY A 114 6.10 4.10 1.06
C GLY A 114 6.31 5.60 0.96
N TYR A 115 5.94 6.16 -0.20
CA TYR A 115 6.19 7.56 -0.57
C TYR A 115 4.90 8.30 -0.93
N GLY A 116 4.83 9.59 -0.57
CA GLY A 116 3.65 10.44 -0.75
C GLY A 116 3.69 11.43 -1.93
N GLY A 117 4.79 11.50 -2.69
CA GLY A 117 4.84 12.31 -3.93
C GLY A 117 5.29 13.75 -3.78
N CYS A 118 5.51 14.24 -2.57
CA CYS A 118 5.97 15.61 -2.34
C CYS A 118 7.13 15.66 -1.35
N GLY A 119 8.04 16.64 -1.52
CA GLY A 119 9.23 16.75 -0.68
C GLY A 119 8.95 17.03 0.81
N ALA A 120 7.74 17.50 1.13
CA ALA A 120 7.27 17.69 2.50
C ALA A 120 6.27 16.60 2.95
N CYS A 121 5.95 15.63 2.10
CA CYS A 121 5.01 14.57 2.42
C CYS A 121 5.67 13.61 3.39
N ALA A 122 4.86 13.03 4.28
CA ALA A 122 5.34 12.01 5.18
C ALA A 122 5.68 10.73 4.39
N GLU A 123 6.85 10.18 4.69
CA GLU A 123 7.28 8.87 4.24
C GLU A 123 6.91 7.85 5.30
N TRP A 124 6.48 6.68 4.83
CA TRP A 124 6.13 5.58 5.71
C TRP A 124 7.18 4.49 5.57
N HIS A 125 7.72 4.03 6.69
CA HIS A 125 8.63 2.90 6.72
C HIS A 125 8.18 1.92 7.78
N GLY A 126 8.11 0.63 7.46
CA GLY A 126 7.73 -0.36 8.46
C GLY A 126 8.33 -1.73 8.24
N TYR A 127 8.51 -2.40 9.37
CA TYR A 127 9.12 -3.71 9.48
C TYR A 127 8.11 -4.70 10.02
N TYR A 128 7.98 -5.80 9.30
CA TYR A 128 7.09 -6.90 9.63
C TYR A 128 7.92 -8.16 9.88
N SER A 129 7.46 -9.00 10.80
CA SER A 129 7.95 -10.36 10.89
C SER A 129 7.54 -11.18 9.66
N THR A 130 8.20 -12.32 9.43
CA THR A 130 7.78 -13.31 8.40
C THR A 130 6.41 -13.95 8.69
N ALA A 131 5.84 -13.73 9.89
CA ALA A 131 4.45 -14.08 10.21
C ALA A 131 3.46 -12.91 9.95
N GLY A 132 3.92 -11.81 9.33
CA GLY A 132 3.12 -10.64 9.00
C GLY A 132 2.71 -9.79 10.20
N ARG A 133 3.42 -9.88 11.34
CA ARG A 133 3.17 -8.99 12.49
C ARG A 133 3.95 -7.69 12.29
N LEU A 134 3.26 -6.55 12.37
CA LEU A 134 3.90 -5.23 12.34
C LEU A 134 4.69 -5.03 13.64
N GLU A 135 6.01 -5.09 13.53
CA GLU A 135 6.95 -4.93 14.64
C GLU A 135 7.21 -3.46 14.91
N GLN A 136 7.49 -2.71 13.84
CA GLN A 136 7.88 -1.32 13.92
C GLN A 136 7.35 -0.56 12.70
N TYR A 137 6.91 0.69 12.89
CA TYR A 137 6.79 1.63 11.78
C TYR A 137 7.16 3.04 12.23
N SER A 138 7.57 3.85 11.26
CA SER A 138 7.61 5.30 11.37
C SER A 138 6.86 5.92 10.21
N PHE A 139 6.16 7.01 10.50
CA PHE A 139 5.49 7.85 9.52
C PHE A 139 5.88 9.29 9.83
N ASP A 140 6.80 9.83 9.06
CA ASP A 140 7.48 11.09 9.37
C ASP A 140 7.94 11.80 8.09
N ASN A 141 8.21 13.10 8.21
CA ASN A 141 8.96 13.85 7.21
C ASN A 141 10.12 14.59 7.89
N ASN A 142 10.84 15.42 7.14
CA ASN A 142 11.96 16.20 7.67
C ASN A 142 11.58 17.25 8.74
N GLN A 143 10.29 17.51 8.99
CA GLN A 143 9.81 18.51 9.95
C GLN A 143 9.14 17.90 11.20
N ARG A 144 8.44 16.77 11.07
CA ARG A 144 7.70 16.16 12.18
C ARG A 144 7.42 14.67 11.98
N SER A 145 7.15 13.99 13.09
CA SER A 145 6.54 12.65 13.09
C SER A 145 5.02 12.75 13.14
N PHE A 146 4.36 11.88 12.38
CA PHE A 146 2.91 11.72 12.31
C PHE A 146 2.43 10.43 13.00
N GLY A 147 3.37 9.54 13.32
CA GLY A 147 3.09 8.33 14.07
C GLY A 147 4.25 7.36 14.04
N SER A 148 4.34 6.52 15.06
CA SER A 148 5.30 5.44 15.13
C SER A 148 4.81 4.34 16.05
N LYS A 149 5.41 3.15 15.90
CA LYS A 149 5.24 2.01 16.80
C LYS A 149 6.55 1.25 16.85
N GLY A 150 6.87 0.69 18.02
CA GLY A 150 8.08 -0.12 18.23
C GLY A 150 9.37 0.68 18.11
N SER A 151 10.49 0.01 18.29
CA SER A 151 11.83 0.63 18.24
C SER A 151 12.81 -0.19 17.41
N ARG A 152 13.83 0.48 16.87
CA ARG A 152 14.91 -0.21 16.13
C ARG A 152 15.72 -1.12 17.05
N GLU A 153 15.87 -0.72 18.31
CA GLU A 153 16.56 -1.47 19.35
C GLU A 153 15.88 -2.82 19.63
N GLU A 154 14.55 -2.84 19.66
CA GLU A 154 13.77 -4.08 19.76
C GLU A 154 13.97 -4.98 18.55
N LEU A 155 14.01 -4.41 17.33
CA LEU A 155 14.29 -5.17 16.11
C LEU A 155 15.68 -5.83 16.17
N ILE A 156 16.70 -5.06 16.56
CA ILE A 156 18.09 -5.55 16.73
C ILE A 156 18.11 -6.71 17.73
N LYS A 157 17.45 -6.56 18.88
CA LYS A 157 17.44 -7.58 19.94
C LYS A 157 16.71 -8.85 19.50
N ALA A 158 15.53 -8.71 18.89
CA ALA A 158 14.63 -9.81 18.55
C ALA A 158 15.09 -10.57 17.29
N TYR A 159 15.54 -9.86 16.26
CA TYR A 159 15.87 -10.43 14.95
C TYR A 159 17.38 -10.54 14.70
N GLY A 160 18.21 -9.89 15.52
CA GLY A 160 19.66 -9.93 15.33
C GLY A 160 20.13 -9.17 14.08
N VAL A 161 19.33 -8.20 13.64
CA VAL A 161 19.69 -7.23 12.59
C VAL A 161 20.60 -6.14 13.17
N THR A 162 21.35 -5.45 12.31
CA THR A 162 22.25 -4.36 12.71
C THR A 162 21.63 -2.99 12.45
N LYS A 163 22.12 -1.97 13.16
CA LYS A 163 21.72 -0.57 12.90
C LYS A 163 21.96 -0.17 11.43
N ARG A 164 23.06 -0.63 10.83
CA ARG A 164 23.38 -0.35 9.43
C ARG A 164 22.29 -0.90 8.51
N GLN A 165 21.91 -2.16 8.68
CA GLN A 165 20.84 -2.78 7.90
C GLN A 165 19.47 -2.07 8.03
N LEU A 166 19.21 -1.40 9.15
CA LEU A 166 17.97 -0.64 9.37
C LEU A 166 18.02 0.81 8.86
N MET A 167 19.18 1.28 8.41
CA MET A 167 19.41 2.67 7.98
C MET A 167 19.83 2.79 6.52
N SER A 168 20.51 1.78 5.98
CA SER A 168 20.92 1.74 4.59
C SER A 168 19.99 0.84 3.80
N GLU A 169 19.66 1.27 2.59
CA GLU A 169 19.03 0.41 1.63
C GLU A 169 19.89 -0.82 1.32
N SER A 170 19.26 -2.00 1.33
CA SER A 170 19.89 -3.25 0.95
C SER A 170 20.15 -3.30 -0.56
N PRO A 171 21.25 -3.93 -1.01
CA PRO A 171 21.45 -4.25 -2.42
C PRO A 171 20.34 -5.12 -3.02
N ALA A 172 19.63 -5.89 -2.18
CA ALA A 172 18.56 -6.79 -2.61
C ALA A 172 17.17 -6.13 -2.61
N VAL A 173 17.08 -4.82 -2.35
CA VAL A 173 15.82 -4.09 -2.34
C VAL A 173 15.05 -4.28 -3.65
N LYS A 174 13.76 -4.60 -3.54
CA LYS A 174 12.84 -4.59 -4.67
C LYS A 174 12.20 -3.21 -4.75
N ARG A 175 12.66 -2.41 -5.71
CA ARG A 175 11.97 -1.16 -6.09
C ARG A 175 10.70 -1.48 -6.87
N ILE A 176 9.59 -0.86 -6.48
CA ILE A 176 8.30 -1.06 -7.11
C ILE A 176 8.16 -0.07 -8.25
N VAL A 177 8.08 -0.60 -9.47
CA VAL A 177 7.80 0.19 -10.67
C VAL A 177 6.35 -0.07 -11.02
N TYR A 178 5.51 0.97 -10.94
CA TYR A 178 4.11 0.84 -11.32
C TYR A 178 4.01 0.78 -12.84
N GLY A 179 3.12 -0.09 -13.36
CA GLY A 179 2.79 -0.15 -14.79
C GLY A 179 2.61 1.27 -15.32
N GLN A 180 3.42 1.62 -16.33
CA GLN A 180 4.02 2.96 -16.45
C GLN A 180 3.06 4.18 -16.43
N PRO A 181 3.58 5.36 -16.02
CA PRO A 181 3.02 6.68 -16.31
C PRO A 181 2.95 6.99 -17.82
#